data_AF-A0A1I0WDR3-F1
#
_entry.id   AF-A0A1I0WDR3-F1
#
_cell.length_a   1.000
_cell.length_b   1.000
_cell.length_c   1.000
_cell.angle_alpha   90.00
_cell.angle_beta   90.00
_cell.angle_gamma   90.00
#
_symmetry.space_group_name_H-M   'P 1'
#
loop_
_entity.id
_entity.type
_entity.pdbx_description
1 polymer ?
#
loop_
_entity_poly.entity_id
_entity_poly.type
_entity_poly.pdbx_seq_one_letter_code
_entity_poly.pdbx_strand_id
1 'polypeptide(L)'
;MKTRIIAVAILGIFIYSCSPKVVAPVTEAPKVELTPELAAGRTLYENNCAKCHKLFEVTKHTKEDWKPVLVRMQKKAKLDDAQMAEISNYIFSQL
;
A
#
# COMPACT_ATOMS: atom_id res chain seq x y z
N MET A 1 -57.39 7.82 -18.20
CA MET A 1 -56.73 8.18 -16.92
C MET A 1 -56.28 6.93 -16.16
N LYS A 2 -55.38 6.12 -16.71
CA LYS A 2 -54.92 4.86 -16.05
C LYS A 2 -53.45 4.51 -16.33
N THR A 3 -52.72 5.41 -16.97
CA THR A 3 -51.36 5.18 -17.50
C THR A 3 -50.31 6.12 -16.92
N ARG A 4 -50.59 6.79 -15.79
CA ARG A 4 -49.64 7.72 -15.13
C ARG A 4 -49.24 7.32 -13.71
N ILE A 5 -49.42 6.05 -13.33
CA ILE A 5 -49.15 5.55 -11.96
C ILE A 5 -48.08 4.44 -11.95
N ILE A 6 -47.43 4.13 -13.08
CA ILE A 6 -46.40 3.08 -13.17
C ILE A 6 -44.98 3.67 -13.33
N ALA A 7 -44.80 4.96 -13.03
CA ALA A 7 -43.52 5.66 -13.18
C ALA A 7 -42.75 5.90 -11.87
N VAL A 8 -43.18 5.30 -10.74
CA VAL A 8 -42.62 5.61 -9.41
C VAL A 8 -41.94 4.41 -8.73
N ALA A 9 -41.98 3.22 -9.30
CA ALA A 9 -41.42 2.00 -8.69
C ALA A 9 -40.00 1.64 -9.18
N ILE A 10 -39.22 2.61 -9.68
CA ILE A 10 -37.84 2.42 -10.13
C ILE A 10 -36.93 3.48 -9.49
N LEU A 11 -36.87 3.56 -8.15
CA LEU A 11 -35.84 4.37 -7.49
C LEU A 11 -35.63 4.04 -6.00
N GLY A 12 -35.45 2.76 -5.65
CA GLY A 12 -35.32 2.39 -4.22
C GLY A 12 -34.42 1.21 -3.88
N ILE A 13 -33.64 0.66 -4.82
CA ILE A 13 -32.82 -0.55 -4.58
C ILE A 13 -31.35 -0.30 -4.91
N PHE A 14 -30.77 0.80 -4.45
CA PHE A 14 -29.35 1.13 -4.69
C PHE A 14 -28.57 1.68 -3.49
N ILE A 15 -29.04 1.48 -2.25
CA ILE A 15 -28.33 2.00 -1.06
C ILE A 15 -27.96 0.95 -0.01
N TYR A 16 -28.01 -0.35 -0.31
CA TYR A 16 -27.73 -1.40 0.69
C TYR A 16 -26.44 -2.23 0.43
N SER A 17 -25.44 -1.68 -0.27
CA SER A 17 -24.16 -2.41 -0.47
C SER A 17 -22.96 -1.83 0.26
N CYS A 18 -23.14 -0.84 1.14
CA CYS A 18 -22.10 -0.44 2.09
C CYS A 18 -22.33 -1.18 3.42
N SER A 19 -21.87 -2.44 3.50
CA SER A 19 -21.55 -3.03 4.79
C SER A 19 -20.23 -2.43 5.27
N PRO A 20 -20.17 -1.69 6.39
CA PRO A 20 -18.89 -1.33 6.97
C PRO A 20 -18.21 -2.63 7.40
N LYS A 21 -17.12 -2.97 6.71
CA LYS A 21 -16.23 -4.03 7.17
C LYS A 21 -15.69 -3.58 8.51
N VAL A 22 -16.20 -4.17 9.59
CA VAL A 22 -15.69 -3.96 10.95
C VAL A 22 -14.26 -4.47 10.96
N VAL A 23 -13.31 -3.54 10.79
CA VAL A 23 -11.89 -3.79 10.98
C VAL A 23 -11.72 -3.91 12.49
N ALA A 24 -11.36 -5.10 12.96
CA ALA A 24 -10.93 -5.30 14.34
C ALA A 24 -9.86 -4.25 14.70
N PRO A 25 -9.79 -3.77 15.96
CA PRO A 25 -8.74 -2.84 16.36
C PRO A 25 -7.39 -3.51 16.08
N VAL A 26 -6.72 -3.05 15.02
CA VAL A 26 -5.33 -3.35 14.79
C VAL A 26 -4.63 -2.69 15.96
N THR A 27 -4.11 -3.49 16.89
CA THR A 27 -3.14 -3.03 17.89
C THR A 27 -2.11 -2.22 17.13
N GLU A 28 -2.19 -0.90 17.28
CA GLU A 28 -1.27 0.04 16.67
C GLU A 28 0.11 -0.30 17.20
N ALA A 29 0.91 -0.97 16.36
CA ALA A 29 2.35 -0.96 16.56
C ALA A 29 2.76 0.51 16.69
N PRO A 30 3.70 0.87 17.59
CA PRO A 30 4.05 2.25 17.84
C PRO A 30 4.32 2.92 16.49
N LYS A 31 3.46 3.87 16.09
CA LYS A 31 3.73 4.75 14.97
C LYS A 31 4.90 5.62 15.42
N VAL A 32 6.11 5.11 15.24
CA VAL A 32 7.28 5.97 15.12
C VAL A 32 6.91 6.93 13.99
N GLU A 33 6.71 8.20 14.32
CA GLU A 33 6.48 9.23 13.31
C GLU A 33 7.68 9.20 12.36
N LEU A 34 7.46 8.64 11.18
CA LEU A 34 8.47 8.62 10.14
C LEU A 34 8.73 10.05 9.73
N THR A 35 10.01 10.41 9.56
CA THR A 35 10.36 11.68 8.91
C THR A 35 9.69 11.73 7.53
N PRO A 36 9.41 12.93 6.98
CA PRO A 36 8.80 13.05 5.65
C PRO A 36 9.54 12.25 4.56
N GLU A 37 10.87 12.19 4.65
CA GLU A 37 11.71 11.40 3.74
C GLU A 37 11.47 9.88 3.90
N LEU A 38 11.39 9.38 5.13
CA LEU A 38 11.10 7.96 5.38
C LEU A 38 9.65 7.60 4.98
N ALA A 39 8.71 8.54 5.08
CA ALA A 39 7.34 8.36 4.60
C ALA A 39 7.28 8.26 3.06
N ALA A 40 8.08 9.04 2.34
CA ALA A 40 8.23 8.92 0.88
C ALA A 40 8.84 7.56 0.49
N GLY A 41 9.93 7.16 1.14
CA GLY A 41 10.57 5.85 0.92
C GLY A 41 9.63 4.68 1.21
N ARG A 42 8.84 4.76 2.28
CA ARG A 42 7.80 3.78 2.59
C ARG A 42 6.76 3.68 1.49
N THR A 43 6.26 4.82 1.02
CA THR A 43 5.25 4.88 -0.04
C THR A 43 5.79 4.27 -1.34
N LEU A 44 7.05 4.55 -1.69
CA LEU A 44 7.70 3.93 -2.84
C LEU A 44 7.87 2.43 -2.67
N TYR A 45 8.24 1.96 -1.48
CA TYR A 45 8.38 0.53 -1.18
C TYR A 45 7.04 -0.21 -1.36
N GLU A 46 5.98 0.28 -0.71
CA GLU A 46 4.65 -0.34 -0.75
C GLU A 46 4.06 -0.32 -2.16
N ASN A 47 4.26 0.77 -2.92
CA ASN A 47 3.66 0.92 -4.25
C ASN A 47 4.49 0.31 -5.38
N ASN A 48 5.80 0.14 -5.24
CA ASN A 48 6.65 -0.38 -6.33
C ASN A 48 7.08 -1.82 -6.10
N CYS A 49 7.41 -2.21 -4.86
CA CYS A 49 7.95 -3.54 -4.58
C CYS A 49 6.87 -4.64 -4.53
N ALA A 50 5.60 -4.26 -4.44
CA ALA A 50 4.45 -5.19 -4.46
C ALA A 50 3.85 -5.43 -5.85
N LYS A 51 4.35 -4.76 -6.90
CA LYS A 51 3.75 -4.81 -8.25
C LYS A 51 3.94 -6.15 -8.96
N CYS A 52 5.05 -6.84 -8.71
CA CYS A 52 5.44 -8.04 -9.47
C CYS A 52 5.43 -9.34 -8.64
N HIS A 53 5.46 -9.22 -7.31
CA HIS A 53 5.46 -10.34 -6.37
C HIS A 53 4.96 -9.83 -5.01
N LYS A 54 4.80 -10.75 -4.05
CA LYS A 54 4.44 -10.39 -2.68
C LYS A 54 5.43 -9.35 -2.12
N LEU A 55 4.90 -8.37 -1.39
CA LEU A 55 5.72 -7.45 -0.61
C LEU A 55 6.34 -8.21 0.57
N PHE A 56 7.67 -8.25 0.62
CA PHE A 56 8.38 -8.88 1.72
C PHE A 56 8.29 -8.00 2.97
N GLU A 57 8.39 -8.60 4.16
CA GLU A 57 8.50 -7.82 5.39
C GLU A 57 9.95 -7.40 5.55
N VAL A 58 10.20 -6.13 5.89
CA VAL A 58 11.55 -5.58 6.00
C VAL A 58 12.41 -6.36 6.98
N THR A 59 11.85 -6.67 8.16
CA THR A 59 12.53 -7.34 9.29
C THR A 59 12.83 -8.83 9.06
N LYS A 60 12.40 -9.41 7.94
CA LYS A 60 12.71 -10.82 7.59
C LYS A 60 14.11 -11.02 7.01
N HIS A 61 14.82 -9.94 6.71
CA HIS A 61 16.13 -9.97 6.08
C HIS A 61 17.06 -8.99 6.79
N THR A 62 18.35 -9.33 6.86
CA THR A 62 19.37 -8.42 7.37
C THR A 62 19.67 -7.30 6.36
N LYS A 63 20.35 -6.26 6.81
CA LYS A 63 20.80 -5.17 5.92
C LYS A 63 21.69 -5.70 4.79
N GLU A 64 22.52 -6.69 5.09
CA GLU A 64 23.42 -7.37 4.15
C GLU A 64 22.64 -8.16 3.11
N ASP A 65 21.57 -8.86 3.51
CA ASP A 65 20.70 -9.62 2.61
C ASP A 65 19.94 -8.69 1.65
N TRP A 66 19.53 -7.51 2.12
CA TRP A 66 18.79 -6.55 1.31
C TRP A 66 19.64 -5.93 0.19
N LYS A 67 20.93 -5.67 0.40
CA LYS A 67 21.81 -5.01 -0.60
C LYS A 67 21.75 -5.67 -2.00
N PRO A 68 22.01 -6.98 -2.17
CA PRO A 68 21.93 -7.61 -3.49
C PRO A 68 20.49 -7.70 -4.02
N VAL A 69 19.49 -7.76 -3.15
CA VAL A 69 18.07 -7.77 -3.54
C VAL A 69 17.68 -6.44 -4.17
N LEU A 70 18.02 -5.33 -3.52
CA LEU A 70 17.68 -3.97 -3.96
C LEU A 70 18.33 -3.64 -5.30
N VAL A 71 19.62 -3.96 -5.48
CA VAL A 71 20.32 -3.77 -6.77
C VAL A 71 19.64 -4.54 -7.90
N ARG A 72 19.25 -5.80 -7.63
CA ARG A 72 18.57 -6.62 -8.63
C ARG A 72 17.16 -6.10 -8.92
N MET A 73 16.43 -5.69 -7.89
CA MET A 73 15.05 -5.20 -8.02
C MET A 73 14.98 -3.83 -8.69
N GLN A 74 15.96 -2.96 -8.47
CA GLN A 74 16.02 -1.65 -9.13
C GLN A 74 15.93 -1.80 -10.66
N LYS A 75 16.77 -2.66 -11.23
CA LYS A 75 16.79 -2.94 -12.67
C LYS A 75 15.49 -3.58 -13.16
N LYS A 76 14.92 -4.51 -12.38
CA LYS A 76 13.71 -5.25 -12.77
C LYS A 76 12.43 -4.41 -12.65
N ALA A 77 12.35 -3.58 -11.63
CA ALA A 77 11.23 -2.67 -11.38
C ALA A 77 11.37 -1.34 -12.14
N LYS A 78 12.50 -1.12 -12.83
CA LYS A 78 12.83 0.09 -13.58
C LYS A 78 12.76 1.35 -12.71
N LEU A 79 13.29 1.25 -11.49
CA LEU A 79 13.39 2.37 -10.55
C LEU A 79 14.67 3.14 -10.81
N ASP A 80 14.60 4.47 -10.78
CA ASP A 80 15.79 5.31 -10.84
C ASP A 80 16.58 5.26 -9.53
N ASP A 81 17.78 5.85 -9.53
CA ASP A 81 18.69 5.83 -8.39
C ASP A 81 18.12 6.58 -7.18
N ALA A 82 17.35 7.65 -7.40
CA ALA A 82 16.75 8.44 -6.32
C ALA A 82 15.64 7.65 -5.61
N GLN A 83 14.74 7.05 -6.40
CA GLN A 83 13.68 6.17 -5.88
C GLN A 83 14.27 4.98 -5.12
N MET A 84 15.33 4.36 -5.64
CA MET A 84 15.97 3.25 -4.95
C MET A 84 16.68 3.68 -3.67
N ALA A 85 17.26 4.88 -3.62
CA ALA A 85 17.85 5.43 -2.41
C ALA A 85 16.79 5.66 -1.32
N GLU A 86 15.64 6.27 -1.65
CA GLU A 86 14.54 6.48 -0.70
C GLU A 86 13.99 5.15 -0.16
N ILE A 87 13.79 4.16 -1.04
CA ILE A 87 13.37 2.82 -0.62
C ILE A 87 14.40 2.18 0.31
N SER A 88 15.69 2.29 -0.02
CA SER A 88 16.78 1.72 0.77
C SER A 88 16.87 2.37 2.15
N ASN A 89 16.75 3.70 2.22
CA ASN A 89 16.74 4.46 3.47
C ASN A 89 15.58 4.03 4.37
N TYR A 90 14.38 3.88 3.78
CA TYR A 90 13.24 3.34 4.50
C TYR A 90 13.54 1.94 5.03
N ILE A 91 13.92 0.98 4.18
CA ILE A 91 14.19 -0.41 4.60
C ILE A 91 15.25 -0.44 5.72
N PHE A 92 16.36 0.28 5.56
CA PHE A 92 17.45 0.27 6.54
C PHE A 92 17.13 0.98 7.85
N SER A 93 16.14 1.88 7.88
CA SER A 93 15.67 2.51 9.12
C SER A 93 14.85 1.57 10.01
N GLN A 94 14.40 0.44 9.47
CA GLN A 94 13.56 -0.55 10.16
C GLN A 94 14.35 -1.79 10.64
N LEU A 95 15.68 -1.79 10.47
CA LEU A 95 16.59 -2.91 10.76
C LEU A 95 17.57 -2.58 11.89
#